data_AF-A0A7C2Y4X0-F1
#
_entry.id   AF-A0A7C2Y4X0-F1
#
_cell.length_a   1.000
_cell.length_b   1.000
_cell.length_c   1.000
_cell.angle_alpha   90.00
_cell.angle_beta   90.00
_cell.angle_gamma   90.00
#
_symmetry.space_group_name_H-M   'P 1'
#
loop_
_entity.id
_entity.type
_entity.pdbx_description
1 polymer ?
#
loop_
_entity_poly.entity_id
_entity_poly.type
_entity_poly.pdbx_seq_one_letter_code
_entity_poly.pdbx_strand_id
1 'polypeptide(L)' 'MALPTLASPATAATVAILVDPMTLERRTVVVDPNGPDRAYLCMLPPGQAGCQRLAIRRAR' A
#
# COMPACT_ATOMS: atom_id res chain seq x y z
N MET A 1 -24.84 18.66 19.75
CA MET A 1 -23.75 18.49 18.76
C MET A 1 -22.74 17.50 19.32
N ALA A 2 -22.58 16.34 18.68
CA ALA A 2 -21.35 15.52 18.64
C ALA A 2 -21.70 14.23 17.89
N LEU A 3 -21.31 14.14 16.62
CA LEU A 3 -21.34 12.88 15.87
C LEU A 3 -20.13 12.06 16.33
N PRO A 4 -20.29 10.76 16.67
CA PRO A 4 -19.14 9.92 16.95
C PRO A 4 -18.30 9.84 15.67
N THR A 5 -17.05 10.25 15.75
CA THR A 5 -16.08 10.02 14.67
C THR A 5 -16.01 8.51 14.47
N LEU A 6 -16.44 8.03 13.31
CA LEU A 6 -16.25 6.64 12.90
C LEU A 6 -14.75 6.47 12.73
N ALA A 7 -14.07 6.06 13.80
CA ALA A 7 -12.75 5.47 13.68
C ALA A 7 -12.92 4.25 12.77
N SER A 8 -12.63 4.43 11.48
CA SER A 8 -12.49 3.29 10.58
C SER A 8 -11.51 2.35 11.27
N PRO A 9 -11.81 1.05 11.41
CA PRO A 9 -10.78 0.13 11.83
C PRO A 9 -9.62 0.35 10.86
N ALA A 10 -8.46 0.71 11.39
CA ALA A 10 -7.23 0.64 10.62
C ALA A 10 -7.02 -0.84 10.37
N THR A 11 -7.74 -1.39 9.38
CA THR A 11 -7.56 -2.76 8.91
C THR A 11 -6.13 -2.80 8.45
N ALA A 12 -5.30 -3.44 9.28
CA ALA A 12 -3.97 -3.81 8.87
C ALA A 12 -4.16 -4.58 7.56
N ALA A 13 -3.57 -4.06 6.50
CA ALA A 13 -3.70 -4.62 5.18
C ALA A 13 -2.32 -4.65 4.54
N THR A 14 -2.05 -5.72 3.80
CA THR A 14 -0.89 -5.76 2.93
C THR A 14 -1.26 -5.14 1.59
N VAL A 15 -0.58 -4.06 1.24
CA VAL A 15 -0.81 -3.29 0.01
C VAL A 15 0.42 -3.39 -0.88
N ALA A 16 0.21 -3.60 -2.18
CA ALA A 16 1.24 -3.51 -3.19
C ALA A 16 0.95 -2.31 -4.10
N ILE A 17 1.95 -1.47 -4.28
CA ILE A 17 1.96 -0.34 -5.20
C ILE A 17 2.75 -0.81 -6.41
N LEU A 18 2.05 -1.04 -7.52
CA LEU A 18 2.63 -1.41 -8.80
C LEU A 18 2.95 -0.12 -9.56
N VAL A 19 4.18 -0.01 -10.06
CA VAL A 19 4.63 1.11 -10.89
C VAL A 19 5.00 0.58 -12.27
N ASP A 20 4.37 1.11 -13.30
CA ASP A 20 4.79 0.86 -14.67
C ASP A 20 6.06 1.71 -14.96
N PRO A 21 7.20 1.08 -15.31
CA PRO A 21 8.45 1.81 -15.50
C PRO A 21 8.47 2.65 -16.80
N MET A 22 7.60 2.36 -17.77
CA MET A 22 7.55 3.06 -19.06
C MET A 22 6.63 4.26 -19.01
N THR A 23 5.49 4.15 -18.31
CA THR A 23 4.48 5.22 -18.24
C THR A 23 4.48 5.97 -16.90
N LEU A 24 5.19 5.46 -15.90
CA LEU A 24 5.18 5.94 -14.50
C LEU A 24 3.79 5.87 -13.84
N GLU A 25 2.84 5.16 -14.44
CA GLU A 25 1.54 4.92 -13.81
C GLU A 25 1.70 4.10 -12.54
N ARG A 26 0.92 4.47 -11.52
CA ARG A 26 0.93 3.83 -10.20
C ARG A 26 -0.43 3.24 -9.93
N ARG A 27 -0.45 1.96 -9.60
CA ARG A 27 -1.65 1.23 -9.24
C ARG A 27 -1.50 0.61 -7.86
N THR A 28 -2.39 1.00 -6.95
CA THR A 28 -2.43 0.46 -5.60
C THR A 28 -3.38 -0.74 -5.57
N VAL A 29 -2.90 -1.87 -5.08
CA VAL A 29 -3.65 -3.12 -4.97
C VAL A 29 -3.57 -3.62 -3.54
N VAL A 30 -4.71 -3.93 -2.93
CA VAL A 30 -4.76 -4.61 -1.63
C VAL A 30 -4.54 -6.10 -1.90
N VAL A 31 -3.44 -6.64 -1.39
CA VAL A 31 -3.06 -8.05 -1.57
C VAL A 31 -3.69 -8.90 -0.47
N ASP A 32 -3.72 -8.37 0.76
CA ASP A 32 -4.37 -9.03 1.90
C ASP A 32 -5.09 -7.99 2.75
N PRO A 33 -6.43 -7.93 2.71
CA PRO A 33 -7.21 -6.96 3.47
C PRO A 33 -7.24 -7.23 4.99
N ASN A 34 -6.86 -8.43 5.45
CA ASN A 34 -6.79 -8.80 6.86
C ASN A 34 -5.35 -9.11 7.32
N GLY A 35 -4.37 -8.73 6.49
CA GLY A 35 -2.96 -9.04 6.70
C GLY A 35 -2.28 -8.09 7.69
N PRO A 36 -0.98 -8.30 7.97
CA PRO A 36 -0.19 -7.29 8.67
C PRO A 36 -0.10 -6.00 7.83
N ASP A 37 0.00 -4.86 8.52
CA ASP A 37 0.14 -3.54 7.92
C ASP A 37 1.51 -3.43 7.21
N ARG A 38 1.51 -3.74 5.92
CA ARG A 38 2.73 -3.83 5.09
C ARG A 38 2.45 -3.17 3.75
N ALA A 39 3.41 -2.39 3.27
CA ALA A 39 3.35 -1.80 1.95
C ALA A 39 4.56 -2.26 1.14
N TYR A 40 4.31 -2.65 -0.09
CA TYR A 40 5.33 -3.01 -1.06
C TYR A 40 5.26 -2.05 -2.24
N LEU A 41 6.41 -1.61 -2.72
CA LEU A 41 6.56 -0.87 -3.97
C LEU A 41 7.20 -1.80 -4.99
N CYS A 42 6.46 -2.13 -6.03
CA CYS A 42 6.85 -3.09 -7.05
C CYS A 42 6.95 -2.37 -8.39
N MET A 43 8.11 -2.47 -9.02
CA MET A 43 8.23 -2.09 -10.43
C MET A 43 7.78 -3.25 -11.30
N LEU A 44 6.81 -2.98 -12.19
CA LEU A 44 6.34 -3.96 -13.16
C LEU A 44 7.47 -4.30 -14.15
N PRO A 45 7.54 -5.55 -14.65
CA PRO A 45 8.42 -5.89 -15.76
C PRO A 45 8.18 -4.94 -16.94
N PRO A 46 9.24 -4.46 -17.63
CA PRO A 46 10.65 -4.90 -17.62
C PRO A 46 11.53 -4.30 -16.50
N GLY A 47 10.97 -3.60 -15.51
CA GLY A 47 11.73 -2.99 -14.43
C GLY A 47 12.50 -4.00 -13.57
N GLN A 48 13.81 -3.81 -13.40
CA GLN A 48 14.68 -4.71 -12.62
C GLN A 48 14.71 -4.43 -11.11
N ALA A 49 14.04 -3.37 -10.65
CA ALA A 49 14.05 -2.98 -9.24
C ALA A 49 13.25 -3.95 -8.33
N GLY A 50 12.42 -4.83 -8.91
CA GLY A 50 11.63 -5.80 -8.15
C GLY A 50 10.61 -5.16 -7.20
N CYS A 51 10.28 -5.87 -6.12
CA CYS A 51 9.39 -5.39 -5.06
C CYS A 51 10.18 -5.02 -3.80
N GLN A 52 10.13 -3.76 -3.39
CA GLN A 52 10.73 -3.27 -2.17
C GLN A 52 9.67 -3.07 -1.07
N ARG A 53 9.94 -3.55 0.14
CA ARG A 53 9.07 -3.29 1.29
C ARG A 53 9.29 -1.85 1.77
N LEU A 54 8.20 -1.09 1.87
CA LEU A 54 8.18 0.26 2.42
C LEU A 54 8.07 0.20 3.95
N ALA A 55 8.81 1.07 4.63
CA ALA A 55 8.61 1.29 6.05
C ALA A 55 7.37 2.15 6.25
N ILE A 56 6.25 1.53 6.62
CA ILE A 56 5.05 2.26 7.01
C ILE A 56 5.31 2.87 8.38
N ARG A 57 5.55 4.18 8.43
CA ARG A 57 5.47 4.94 9.68
C ARG A 57 4.02 5.38 9.84
N ARG A 58 3.33 4.79 10.81
CA ARG A 58 2.03 5.32 11.25
C ARG A 58 2.28 6.73 11.78
N ALA A 59 1.72 7.74 11.11
CA ALA A 59 1.65 9.07 11.68
C ALA A 59 0.84 8.95 12.98
N ARG A 60 1.48 9.32 14.09
CA ARG A 60 0.90 9.25 15.44
C ARG A 60 -0.04 10.42 15.65
#